data_AF-A0A0J7LL54-F1
#
_entry.id   AF-A0A0J7LL54-F1
#
_cell.length_a   1.000
_cell.length_b   1.000
_cell.length_c   1.000
_cell.angle_alpha   90.00
_cell.angle_beta   90.00
_cell.angle_gamma   90.00
#
_symmetry.space_group_name_H-M   'P 1'
#
loop_
_entity.id
_entity.type
_entity.pdbx_description
1 polymer ?
#
loop_
_entity_poly.entity_id
_entity_poly.type
_entity_poly.pdbx_seq_one_letter_code
_entity_poly.pdbx_strand_id
1 'polypeptide(L)'
;MENSNIKPFLKWAGGKSQLMESLIGNLPPDFENFDTYIEPFIGSGAMLFKVGNQFKNIKKFVIADKNEKLVNTYLSIKNDFKNFLNELEKLKSIHNSIEDMEGKRNFFLENRSIFNSEIDEGYKQAALFIYLNKTCFNGLYRVNKKNGFNVPFGKHKTPGIYDIENLKNIHKFLKKVIILHDDYSKTEKYISGNTFFYFDPPYKPLSKTASFNSYNFEEFSDAEQERLSEFCKKLNDKNVSWLLSNSDMKNIDIENQYFDNLYKDFNIERVLAKRSINSKGTARGSITELLIKNY
;
A
#
# COMPACT_ATOMS: atom_id res chain seq x y z
N MET A 1 7.51 -24.81 -9.93
CA MET A 1 8.03 -23.44 -10.20
C MET A 1 8.61 -22.93 -8.90
N GLU A 2 9.90 -22.60 -8.89
CA GLU A 2 10.67 -22.23 -7.71
C GLU A 2 9.97 -21.15 -6.87
N ASN A 3 10.01 -21.33 -5.54
CA ASN A 3 9.54 -20.39 -4.53
C ASN A 3 10.31 -19.07 -4.60
N SER A 4 9.97 -18.25 -5.59
CA SER A 4 10.44 -16.87 -5.68
C SER A 4 9.62 -16.04 -4.68
N ASN A 5 10.15 -15.91 -3.46
CA ASN A 5 9.53 -15.15 -2.38
C ASN A 5 9.50 -13.66 -2.72
N ILE A 6 8.42 -13.20 -3.38
CA ILE A 6 8.20 -11.80 -3.73
C ILE A 6 7.81 -10.98 -2.50
N LYS A 7 8.36 -9.77 -2.38
CA LYS A 7 8.15 -8.87 -1.24
C LYS A 7 7.91 -7.43 -1.70
N PRO A 8 7.24 -6.60 -0.90
CA PRO A 8 7.05 -5.18 -1.19
C PRO A 8 8.34 -4.47 -1.61
N PHE A 9 8.31 -3.79 -2.75
CA PHE A 9 9.46 -3.04 -3.27
C PHE A 9 9.49 -1.58 -2.77
N LEU A 10 8.37 -1.03 -2.29
CA LEU A 10 8.26 0.30 -1.69
C LEU A 10 8.13 0.23 -0.17
N LYS A 11 8.63 1.26 0.51
CA LYS A 11 8.17 1.59 1.86
C LYS A 11 6.86 2.38 1.73
N TRP A 12 5.85 1.99 2.49
CA TRP A 12 4.53 2.61 2.41
C TRP A 12 3.96 2.78 3.81
N ALA A 13 3.36 3.94 4.05
CA ALA A 13 2.66 4.18 5.31
C ALA A 13 1.52 3.16 5.45
N GLY A 14 1.33 2.62 6.66
CA GLY A 14 0.35 1.55 6.89
C GLY A 14 0.79 0.16 6.43
N GLY A 15 2.05 -0.04 6.05
CA GLY A 15 2.57 -1.34 5.62
C GLY A 15 2.25 -2.48 6.60
N LYS A 16 1.48 -3.46 6.13
CA LYS A 16 0.89 -4.54 6.94
C LYS A 16 1.82 -5.65 7.39
N SER A 17 3.13 -5.47 7.28
CA SER A 17 4.10 -6.52 7.63
C SER A 17 3.97 -6.99 9.08
N GLN A 18 3.62 -6.10 10.02
CA GLN A 18 3.41 -6.45 11.43
C GLN A 18 2.08 -7.16 11.71
N LEU A 19 1.07 -6.95 10.86
CA LEU A 19 -0.26 -7.55 10.97
C LEU A 19 -0.43 -8.76 10.07
N MET A 20 0.60 -9.10 9.30
CA MET A 20 0.49 -10.11 8.24
C MET A 20 0.08 -11.48 8.78
N GLU A 21 0.57 -11.87 9.97
CA GLU A 21 0.16 -13.12 10.60
C GLU A 21 -1.32 -13.08 11.02
N SER A 22 -1.77 -11.99 11.65
CA SER A 22 -3.18 -11.81 12.02
C SER A 22 -4.10 -11.76 10.81
N LEU A 23 -3.70 -11.08 9.73
CA LEU A 23 -4.45 -11.01 8.47
C LEU A 23 -4.61 -12.38 7.82
N ILE A 24 -3.52 -13.14 7.73
CA ILE A 24 -3.53 -14.48 7.13
C ILE A 24 -4.33 -15.46 7.99
N GLY A 25 -4.22 -15.38 9.33
CA GLY A 25 -5.02 -16.17 10.26
C GLY A 25 -6.51 -15.81 10.26
N ASN A 26 -6.87 -14.66 9.69
CA ASN A 26 -8.25 -14.17 9.58
C ASN A 26 -8.85 -14.32 8.18
N LEU A 27 -8.13 -14.94 7.25
CA LEU A 27 -8.73 -15.36 5.98
C LEU A 27 -9.87 -16.38 6.23
N PRO A 28 -10.84 -16.51 5.31
CA PRO A 28 -11.86 -17.54 5.37
C PRO A 28 -11.25 -18.93 5.63
N PRO A 29 -11.86 -19.79 6.48
CA PRO A 29 -11.35 -21.14 6.73
C PRO A 29 -11.20 -21.97 5.45
N ASP A 30 -12.00 -21.68 4.43
CA ASP A 30 -12.03 -22.31 3.13
C ASP A 30 -11.34 -21.47 2.05
N PHE A 31 -10.34 -20.65 2.42
CA PHE A 31 -9.63 -19.76 1.48
C PHE A 31 -9.04 -20.47 0.25
N GLU A 32 -8.75 -21.76 0.35
CA GLU A 32 -8.29 -22.61 -0.77
C GLU A 32 -9.33 -22.78 -1.89
N ASN A 33 -10.62 -22.50 -1.61
CA ASN A 33 -11.70 -22.55 -2.60
C ASN A 33 -11.75 -21.30 -3.50
N PHE A 34 -11.07 -20.22 -3.13
CA PHE A 34 -11.07 -18.99 -3.92
C PHE A 34 -10.13 -19.13 -5.12
N ASP A 35 -10.48 -18.51 -6.24
CA ASP A 35 -9.65 -18.48 -7.45
C ASP A 35 -9.28 -17.05 -7.88
N THR A 36 -9.97 -16.06 -7.33
CA THR A 36 -9.85 -14.65 -7.67
C THR A 36 -9.61 -13.83 -6.40
N TYR A 37 -8.51 -13.08 -6.37
CA TYR A 37 -8.17 -12.16 -5.29
C TYR A 37 -8.22 -10.71 -5.78
N ILE A 38 -8.91 -9.85 -5.03
CA ILE A 38 -9.07 -8.44 -5.37
C ILE A 38 -8.61 -7.56 -4.20
N GLU A 39 -7.67 -6.64 -4.46
CA GLU A 39 -7.14 -5.68 -3.48
C GLU A 39 -7.28 -4.24 -4.00
N PRO A 40 -8.40 -3.55 -3.69
CA PRO A 40 -8.72 -2.25 -4.27
C PRO A 40 -7.93 -1.05 -3.72
N PHE A 41 -7.10 -1.29 -2.71
CA PHE A 41 -6.22 -0.32 -2.07
C PHE A 41 -4.81 -0.92 -1.94
N ILE A 42 -4.10 -1.04 -3.06
CA ILE A 42 -2.90 -1.91 -3.09
C ILE A 42 -1.74 -1.40 -2.22
N GLY A 43 -1.53 -0.08 -2.15
CA GLY A 43 -0.36 0.47 -1.46
C GLY A 43 0.96 -0.20 -1.90
N SER A 44 1.71 -0.80 -0.96
CA SER A 44 2.95 -1.52 -1.28
C SER A 44 2.77 -2.97 -1.76
N GLY A 45 1.53 -3.48 -1.76
CA GLY A 45 1.18 -4.84 -2.15
C GLY A 45 1.64 -5.92 -1.17
N ALA A 46 1.72 -5.59 0.12
CA ALA A 46 2.13 -6.54 1.15
C ALA A 46 1.22 -7.78 1.18
N MET A 47 -0.10 -7.58 1.14
CA MET A 47 -1.06 -8.69 1.15
C MET A 47 -1.09 -9.40 -0.20
N LEU A 48 -1.14 -8.68 -1.33
CA LEU A 48 -1.00 -9.22 -2.67
C LEU A 48 0.17 -10.21 -2.80
N PHE A 49 1.37 -9.81 -2.39
CA PHE A 49 2.56 -10.64 -2.54
C PHE A 49 2.56 -11.80 -1.55
N LYS A 50 2.05 -11.62 -0.32
CA LYS A 50 1.86 -12.72 0.63
C LYS A 50 0.91 -13.77 0.06
N VAL A 51 -0.24 -13.35 -0.46
CA VAL A 51 -1.23 -14.25 -1.06
C VAL A 51 -0.65 -14.94 -2.28
N GLY A 52 -0.02 -14.20 -3.19
CA GLY A 52 0.61 -14.74 -4.40
C GLY A 52 1.73 -15.75 -4.14
N ASN A 53 2.43 -15.62 -3.02
CA ASN A 53 3.43 -16.59 -2.56
C ASN A 53 2.78 -17.86 -1.99
N GLN A 54 1.83 -17.69 -1.06
CA GLN A 54 1.31 -18.75 -0.21
C GLN A 54 0.22 -19.60 -0.87
N PHE A 55 -0.66 -18.97 -1.65
CA PHE A 55 -1.91 -19.59 -2.13
C PHE A 55 -1.85 -19.84 -3.64
N LYS A 56 -1.77 -21.12 -4.03
CA LYS A 56 -1.63 -21.52 -5.45
C LYS A 56 -2.98 -21.70 -6.15
N ASN A 57 -4.06 -21.82 -5.40
CA ASN A 57 -5.44 -21.83 -5.87
C ASN A 57 -5.80 -20.52 -6.58
N ILE A 58 -5.32 -19.36 -6.10
CA ILE A 58 -5.58 -18.05 -6.72
C ILE A 58 -4.92 -17.95 -8.11
N LYS A 59 -5.77 -17.87 -9.15
CA LYS A 59 -5.36 -17.75 -10.55
C LYS A 59 -5.42 -16.32 -11.06
N LYS A 60 -6.36 -15.53 -10.56
CA LYS A 60 -6.60 -14.15 -10.99
C LYS A 60 -6.37 -13.18 -9.83
N PHE A 61 -5.61 -12.14 -10.11
CA PHE A 61 -5.33 -11.06 -9.17
C PHE A 61 -5.77 -9.75 -9.79
N VAL A 62 -6.51 -8.94 -9.04
CA VAL A 62 -6.94 -7.60 -9.46
C VAL A 62 -6.53 -6.61 -8.38
N ILE A 63 -5.81 -5.57 -8.76
CA ILE A 63 -5.37 -4.53 -7.84
C ILE A 63 -5.79 -3.16 -8.35
N ALA A 64 -6.08 -2.25 -7.43
CA ALA A 64 -6.37 -0.86 -7.75
C ALA A 64 -5.75 0.09 -6.72
N ASP A 65 -5.53 1.33 -7.14
CA ASP A 65 -5.25 2.46 -6.25
C ASP A 65 -5.69 3.76 -6.95
N LYS A 66 -6.00 4.80 -6.16
CA LYS A 66 -6.23 6.16 -6.71
C LYS A 66 -4.93 6.88 -7.04
N ASN A 67 -3.81 6.47 -6.44
CA ASN A 67 -2.52 7.09 -6.67
C ASN A 67 -1.94 6.68 -8.04
N GLU A 68 -2.08 7.57 -9.02
CA GLU A 68 -1.56 7.39 -10.38
C GLU A 68 -0.07 7.03 -10.41
N LYS A 69 0.76 7.74 -9.63
CA LYS A 69 2.21 7.53 -9.62
C LYS A 69 2.58 6.14 -9.08
N LEU A 70 1.79 5.60 -8.15
CA LEU A 70 1.94 4.24 -7.65
C LEU A 70 1.51 3.21 -8.69
N VAL A 71 0.34 3.39 -9.29
CA VAL A 71 -0.18 2.47 -10.31
C VAL A 71 0.74 2.42 -11.52
N ASN A 72 1.21 3.58 -12.00
CA ASN A 72 2.19 3.66 -13.07
C ASN A 72 3.50 2.92 -12.72
N THR A 73 3.94 2.93 -11.46
CA THR A 73 5.12 2.13 -11.05
C THR A 73 4.86 0.63 -11.17
N TYR A 74 3.70 0.14 -10.73
CA TYR A 74 3.34 -1.27 -10.95
C TYR A 74 3.24 -1.61 -12.45
N LEU A 75 2.64 -0.74 -13.26
CA LEU A 75 2.52 -0.91 -14.71
C LEU A 75 3.88 -0.87 -15.41
N SER A 76 4.80 -0.01 -14.99
CA SER A 76 6.16 0.08 -15.54
C SER A 76 6.96 -1.17 -15.23
N ILE A 77 6.88 -1.68 -13.98
CA ILE A 77 7.48 -2.97 -13.62
C ILE A 77 6.85 -4.09 -14.46
N LYS A 78 5.55 -4.08 -14.71
CA LYS A 78 4.85 -5.10 -15.50
C LYS A 78 5.20 -5.04 -17.00
N ASN A 79 5.14 -3.86 -17.62
CA ASN A 79 5.08 -3.70 -19.07
C ASN A 79 6.40 -3.22 -19.68
N ASP A 80 7.17 -2.37 -18.99
CA ASP A 80 8.41 -1.78 -19.49
C ASP A 80 9.60 -2.00 -18.52
N PHE A 81 9.76 -3.26 -18.10
CA PHE A 81 10.70 -3.64 -17.05
C PHE A 81 12.15 -3.29 -17.37
N LYS A 82 12.57 -3.44 -18.63
CA LYS A 82 13.97 -3.21 -19.04
C LYS A 82 14.33 -1.74 -18.93
N ASN A 83 13.52 -0.83 -19.49
CA ASN A 83 13.80 0.61 -19.43
C ASN A 83 13.67 1.12 -18.00
N PHE A 84 12.64 0.68 -17.28
CA PHE A 84 12.46 0.98 -15.86
C PHE A 84 13.71 0.58 -15.03
N LEU A 85 14.20 -0.65 -15.21
CA LEU A 85 15.33 -1.15 -14.44
C LEU A 85 16.62 -0.40 -14.80
N ASN A 86 16.85 -0.12 -16.07
CA ASN A 86 18.01 0.64 -16.52
C ASN A 86 18.04 2.06 -15.91
N GLU A 87 16.89 2.75 -15.90
CA GLU A 87 16.80 4.09 -15.31
C GLU A 87 17.00 4.04 -13.78
N LEU A 88 16.41 3.05 -13.11
CA LEU A 88 16.59 2.88 -11.66
C LEU A 88 18.05 2.55 -11.29
N GLU A 89 18.73 1.72 -12.08
CA GLU A 89 20.15 1.41 -11.89
C GLU A 89 21.03 2.63 -12.15
N LYS A 90 20.72 3.44 -13.16
CA LYS A 90 21.41 4.72 -13.41
C LYS A 90 21.30 5.65 -12.21
N LEU A 91 20.09 5.86 -11.66
CA LEU A 91 19.87 6.68 -10.47
C LEU A 91 20.66 6.17 -9.26
N LYS A 92 20.65 4.84 -9.03
CA LYS A 92 21.41 4.20 -7.95
C LYS A 92 22.92 4.36 -8.13
N SER A 93 23.43 4.16 -9.34
CA SER A 93 24.86 4.26 -9.66
C SER A 93 25.38 5.69 -9.42
N ILE A 94 24.66 6.69 -9.94
CA ILE A 94 25.01 8.11 -9.72
C ILE A 94 24.96 8.42 -8.22
N HIS A 95 23.88 8.06 -7.51
CA HIS A 95 23.77 8.29 -6.07
C HIS A 95 24.94 7.68 -5.28
N ASN A 96 25.37 6.47 -5.63
CA ASN A 96 26.46 5.78 -4.95
C ASN A 96 27.84 6.35 -5.29
N SER A 97 28.01 6.94 -6.48
CA SER A 97 29.27 7.60 -6.89
C SER A 97 29.54 8.92 -6.17
N ILE A 98 28.50 9.54 -5.59
CA ILE A 98 28.64 10.78 -4.82
C ILE A 98 29.18 10.43 -3.43
N GLU A 99 30.32 10.99 -3.06
CA GLU A 99 31.00 10.67 -1.80
C GLU A 99 30.35 11.35 -0.59
N ASP A 100 29.98 12.61 -0.74
CA ASP A 100 29.52 13.45 0.37
C ASP A 100 27.98 13.52 0.47
N MET A 101 27.51 13.83 1.68
CA MET A 101 26.07 13.86 1.97
C MET A 101 25.35 15.06 1.36
N GLU A 102 26.05 16.15 1.09
CA GLU A 102 25.46 17.35 0.50
C GLU A 102 25.24 17.16 -1.00
N GLY A 103 26.20 16.56 -1.71
CA GLY A 103 26.04 16.12 -3.09
C GLY A 103 24.86 15.17 -3.25
N LYS A 104 24.72 14.16 -2.37
CA LYS A 104 23.56 13.24 -2.40
C LYS A 104 22.24 13.97 -2.15
N ARG A 105 22.23 14.95 -1.25
CA ARG A 105 21.08 15.80 -0.96
C ARG A 105 20.71 16.63 -2.20
N ASN A 106 21.67 17.24 -2.87
CA ASN A 106 21.45 18.03 -4.08
C ASN A 106 20.89 17.17 -5.22
N PHE A 107 21.49 16.00 -5.45
CA PHE A 107 20.99 15.04 -6.43
C PHE A 107 19.56 14.56 -6.11
N PHE A 108 19.25 14.32 -4.83
CA PHE A 108 17.87 14.03 -4.40
C PHE A 108 16.91 15.19 -4.70
N LEU A 109 17.29 16.43 -4.40
CA LEU A 109 16.43 17.61 -4.59
C LEU A 109 16.15 17.89 -6.06
N GLU A 110 17.16 17.71 -6.93
CA GLU A 110 17.02 17.79 -8.38
C GLU A 110 16.03 16.76 -8.90
N ASN A 111 16.24 15.47 -8.57
CA ASN A 111 15.35 14.39 -8.98
C ASN A 111 13.93 14.55 -8.40
N ARG A 112 13.80 15.13 -7.21
CA ARG A 112 12.49 15.49 -6.65
C ARG A 112 11.80 16.60 -7.45
N SER A 113 12.56 17.58 -7.94
CA SER A 113 12.03 18.62 -8.83
C SER A 113 11.52 18.01 -10.13
N ILE A 114 12.31 17.11 -10.74
CA ILE A 114 11.92 16.37 -11.96
C ILE A 114 10.68 15.51 -11.70
N PHE A 115 10.61 14.80 -10.57
CA PHE A 115 9.44 13.98 -10.22
C PHE A 115 8.14 14.79 -10.04
N ASN A 116 8.28 16.08 -9.72
CA ASN A 116 7.16 17.01 -9.55
C ASN A 116 6.81 17.77 -10.83
N SER A 117 7.60 17.65 -11.90
CA SER A 117 7.23 18.13 -13.23
C SER A 117 6.47 17.05 -14.01
N GLU A 118 5.99 17.41 -15.19
CA GLU A 118 5.46 16.45 -16.15
C GLU A 118 6.60 15.53 -16.63
N ILE A 119 6.33 14.23 -16.71
CA ILE A 119 7.24 13.20 -17.19
C ILE A 119 6.45 12.33 -18.16
N ASP A 120 6.74 12.44 -19.44
CA ASP A 120 6.03 11.68 -20.48
C ASP A 120 6.35 10.19 -20.40
N GLU A 121 7.59 9.83 -20.04
CA GLU A 121 7.99 8.42 -19.94
C GLU A 121 7.65 7.82 -18.58
N GLY A 122 6.57 7.03 -18.55
CA GLY A 122 6.09 6.36 -17.33
C GLY A 122 7.16 5.56 -16.58
N TYR A 123 8.07 4.89 -17.29
CA TYR A 123 9.15 4.11 -16.66
C TYR A 123 10.16 5.01 -15.92
N LYS A 124 10.42 6.24 -16.39
CA LYS A 124 11.31 7.20 -15.70
C LYS A 124 10.65 7.70 -14.43
N GLN A 125 9.36 8.04 -14.50
CA GLN A 125 8.60 8.39 -13.30
C GLN A 125 8.66 7.24 -12.29
N ALA A 126 8.45 6.00 -12.73
CA ALA A 126 8.46 4.83 -11.84
C ALA A 126 9.81 4.62 -11.14
N ALA A 127 10.91 4.76 -11.89
CA ALA A 127 12.26 4.69 -11.35
C ALA A 127 12.53 5.81 -10.32
N LEU A 128 12.16 7.05 -10.65
CA LEU A 128 12.25 8.18 -9.73
C LEU A 128 11.41 7.95 -8.47
N PHE A 129 10.23 7.36 -8.60
CA PHE A 129 9.37 7.13 -7.44
C PHE A 129 10.04 6.19 -6.42
N ILE A 130 10.61 5.08 -6.88
CA ILE A 130 11.33 4.14 -6.01
C ILE A 130 12.59 4.81 -5.44
N TYR A 131 13.38 5.49 -6.27
CA TYR A 131 14.57 6.20 -5.82
C TYR A 131 14.25 7.19 -4.69
N LEU A 132 13.27 8.07 -4.89
CA LEU A 132 12.85 9.06 -3.89
C LEU A 132 12.29 8.38 -2.63
N ASN A 133 11.46 7.35 -2.77
CA ASN A 133 10.94 6.59 -1.63
C ASN A 133 12.08 5.99 -0.79
N LYS A 134 13.13 5.46 -1.41
CA LYS A 134 14.21 4.78 -0.69
C LYS A 134 15.24 5.73 -0.09
N THR A 135 15.33 6.95 -0.62
CA THR A 135 16.31 7.96 -0.22
C THR A 135 15.71 9.10 0.60
N CYS A 136 14.38 9.25 0.67
CA CYS A 136 13.74 10.26 1.50
C CYS A 136 13.65 9.85 2.99
N PHE A 137 13.24 10.80 3.82
CA PHE A 137 13.00 10.58 5.24
C PHE A 137 11.91 9.53 5.48
N ASN A 138 12.27 8.46 6.20
CA ASN A 138 11.41 7.32 6.57
C ASN A 138 10.71 6.57 5.41
N GLY A 139 11.04 6.85 4.16
CA GLY A 139 10.39 6.24 3.00
C GLY A 139 8.89 6.50 2.94
N LEU A 140 8.49 7.71 3.33
CA LEU A 140 7.12 8.17 3.22
C LEU A 140 6.79 8.57 1.79
N TYR A 141 5.52 8.45 1.43
CA TYR A 141 4.95 9.17 0.30
C TYR A 141 4.02 10.26 0.84
N ARG A 142 4.33 11.52 0.52
CA ARG A 142 3.52 12.67 0.90
C ARG A 142 3.63 13.74 -0.18
N VAL A 143 2.49 14.30 -0.53
CA VAL A 143 2.38 15.39 -1.50
C VAL A 143 1.93 16.67 -0.82
N ASN A 144 2.12 17.80 -1.49
CA ASN A 144 1.57 19.10 -1.09
C ASN A 144 0.22 19.34 -1.80
N LYS A 145 -0.40 20.51 -1.56
CA LYS A 145 -1.67 20.91 -2.20
C LYS A 145 -1.61 21.02 -3.74
N LYS A 146 -0.42 21.08 -4.33
CA LYS A 146 -0.18 21.07 -5.78
C LYS A 146 0.18 19.67 -6.29
N ASN A 147 -0.11 18.63 -5.51
CA ASN A 147 0.22 17.22 -5.79
C ASN A 147 1.73 16.92 -5.96
N GLY A 148 2.60 17.84 -5.52
CA GLY A 148 4.05 17.66 -5.58
C GLY A 148 4.59 16.92 -4.36
N PHE A 149 5.40 15.89 -4.57
CA PHE A 149 6.13 15.18 -3.53
C PHE A 149 6.99 16.14 -2.70
N ASN A 150 6.82 16.13 -1.38
CA ASN A 150 7.41 17.12 -0.48
C ASN A 150 8.18 16.51 0.71
N VAL A 151 8.50 15.21 0.67
CA VAL A 151 9.28 14.58 1.75
C VAL A 151 10.74 15.03 1.63
N PRO A 152 11.41 15.38 2.75
CA PRO A 152 12.82 15.78 2.73
C PRO A 152 13.74 14.57 2.48
N PHE A 153 14.98 14.87 2.08
CA PHE A 153 16.05 13.88 1.95
C PHE A 153 16.29 13.14 3.27
N GLY A 154 16.44 11.82 3.20
CA GLY A 154 16.80 10.96 4.32
C GLY A 154 18.31 10.75 4.39
N LYS A 155 18.90 10.98 5.55
CA LYS A 155 20.36 10.85 5.76
C LYS A 155 20.82 9.39 5.91
N HIS A 156 20.47 8.54 4.95
CA HIS A 156 20.86 7.13 4.94
C HIS A 156 22.26 7.00 4.30
N LYS A 157 23.19 6.31 4.96
CA LYS A 157 24.56 6.12 4.42
C LYS A 157 24.55 5.27 3.14
N THR A 158 23.78 4.18 3.14
CA THR A 158 23.64 3.22 2.04
C THR A 158 22.17 2.78 1.90
N PRO A 159 21.34 3.56 1.20
CA PRO A 159 19.94 3.18 1.01
C PRO A 159 19.87 1.91 0.13
N GLY A 160 19.20 0.87 0.63
CA GLY A 160 18.81 -0.28 -0.19
C GLY A 160 17.75 0.14 -1.20
N ILE A 161 18.17 0.74 -2.33
CA ILE A 161 17.26 1.30 -3.35
C ILE A 161 16.38 0.20 -3.94
N TYR A 162 16.97 -0.93 -4.33
CA TYR A 162 16.18 -2.06 -4.82
C TYR A 162 16.95 -3.39 -4.69
N ASP A 163 16.19 -4.48 -4.80
CA ASP A 163 16.66 -5.86 -4.92
C ASP A 163 16.30 -6.36 -6.32
N ILE A 164 17.33 -6.69 -7.12
CA ILE A 164 17.17 -7.09 -8.52
C ILE A 164 16.37 -8.38 -8.67
N GLU A 165 16.60 -9.35 -7.80
CA GLU A 165 15.95 -10.65 -7.90
C GLU A 165 14.49 -10.54 -7.48
N ASN A 166 14.22 -9.78 -6.42
CA ASN A 166 12.84 -9.45 -6.04
C ASN A 166 12.10 -8.73 -7.19
N LEU A 167 12.70 -7.72 -7.83
CA LEU A 167 12.07 -7.00 -8.94
C LEU A 167 11.81 -7.89 -10.16
N LYS A 168 12.73 -8.79 -10.52
CA LYS A 168 12.51 -9.78 -11.59
C LYS A 168 11.34 -10.70 -11.27
N ASN A 169 11.24 -11.14 -10.02
CA ASN A 169 10.16 -12.03 -9.60
C ASN A 169 8.81 -11.31 -9.53
N ILE A 170 8.79 -10.05 -9.08
CA ILE A 170 7.60 -9.19 -9.16
C ILE A 170 7.19 -8.97 -10.61
N HIS A 171 8.13 -8.66 -11.51
CA HIS A 171 7.84 -8.50 -12.94
C HIS A 171 7.12 -9.72 -13.52
N LYS A 172 7.65 -10.92 -13.26
CA LYS A 172 7.02 -12.19 -13.68
C LYS A 172 5.62 -12.36 -13.06
N PHE A 173 5.49 -12.10 -11.77
CA PHE A 173 4.20 -12.20 -11.06
C PHE A 173 3.16 -11.22 -11.59
N LEU A 174 3.51 -9.96 -11.84
CA LEU A 174 2.58 -8.94 -12.31
C LEU A 174 2.03 -9.21 -13.72
N LYS A 175 2.66 -10.11 -14.51
CA LYS A 175 2.11 -10.50 -15.82
C LYS A 175 0.70 -11.08 -15.73
N LYS A 176 0.35 -11.75 -14.62
CA LYS A 176 -0.99 -12.31 -14.36
C LYS A 176 -1.91 -11.40 -13.53
N VAL A 177 -1.48 -10.18 -13.21
CA VAL A 177 -2.23 -9.24 -12.37
C VAL A 177 -2.92 -8.19 -13.24
N ILE A 178 -4.22 -7.97 -13.03
CA ILE A 178 -4.96 -6.83 -13.59
C ILE A 178 -4.71 -5.63 -12.67
N ILE A 179 -4.27 -4.50 -13.25
CA ILE A 179 -3.85 -3.32 -12.49
C ILE A 179 -4.70 -2.14 -12.97
N LEU A 180 -5.35 -1.44 -12.04
CA LEU A 180 -6.26 -0.34 -12.32
C LEU A 180 -5.80 0.93 -11.61
N HIS A 181 -5.84 2.05 -12.33
CA HIS A 181 -5.85 3.38 -11.74
C HIS A 181 -7.29 3.84 -11.74
N ASP A 182 -8.01 3.57 -10.65
CA ASP A 182 -9.45 3.82 -10.58
C ASP A 182 -9.96 3.83 -9.14
N ASP A 183 -11.21 4.22 -8.95
CA ASP A 183 -11.91 4.10 -7.68
C ASP A 183 -12.11 2.63 -7.29
N TYR A 184 -12.02 2.34 -5.97
CA TYR A 184 -12.14 0.97 -5.47
C TYR A 184 -13.42 0.26 -5.94
N SER A 185 -14.52 1.00 -6.09
CA SER A 185 -15.81 0.43 -6.52
C SER A 185 -15.77 -0.16 -7.93
N LYS A 186 -14.85 0.31 -8.80
CA LYS A 186 -14.73 -0.19 -10.17
C LYS A 186 -14.13 -1.60 -10.26
N THR A 187 -13.55 -2.10 -9.18
CA THR A 187 -13.07 -3.48 -9.10
C THR A 187 -14.22 -4.50 -9.09
N GLU A 188 -15.45 -4.08 -8.77
CA GLU A 188 -16.65 -4.93 -8.76
C GLU A 188 -16.88 -5.68 -10.08
N LYS A 189 -16.57 -5.05 -11.22
CA LYS A 189 -16.75 -5.68 -12.55
C LYS A 189 -15.85 -6.89 -12.78
N TYR A 190 -14.86 -7.11 -11.91
CA TYR A 190 -13.94 -8.24 -12.01
C TYR A 190 -14.28 -9.41 -11.09
N ILE A 191 -15.37 -9.33 -10.33
CA ILE A 191 -15.94 -10.46 -9.59
C ILE A 191 -16.20 -11.59 -10.58
N SER A 192 -15.57 -12.74 -10.33
CA SER A 192 -15.67 -13.93 -11.16
C SER A 192 -15.35 -15.17 -10.34
N GLY A 193 -16.16 -16.23 -10.45
CA GLY A 193 -15.96 -17.44 -9.67
C GLY A 193 -15.96 -17.16 -8.16
N ASN A 194 -15.13 -17.90 -7.42
CA ASN A 194 -14.97 -17.69 -5.99
C ASN A 194 -13.98 -16.55 -5.75
N THR A 195 -14.54 -15.35 -5.53
CA THR A 195 -13.80 -14.10 -5.39
C THR A 195 -13.67 -13.70 -3.92
N PHE A 196 -12.45 -13.32 -3.52
CA PHE A 196 -12.16 -12.72 -2.22
C PHE A 196 -11.66 -11.28 -2.38
N PHE A 197 -12.18 -10.37 -1.54
CA PHE A 197 -11.69 -9.00 -1.45
C PHE A 197 -10.89 -8.77 -0.17
N TYR A 198 -9.76 -8.08 -0.31
CA TYR A 198 -9.05 -7.48 0.82
C TYR A 198 -9.05 -5.96 0.70
N PHE A 199 -9.55 -5.28 1.74
CA PHE A 199 -9.61 -3.83 1.81
C PHE A 199 -8.66 -3.29 2.89
N ASP A 200 -7.85 -2.30 2.51
CA ASP A 200 -6.95 -1.57 3.40
C ASP A 200 -7.00 -0.08 3.06
N PRO A 201 -8.15 0.59 3.28
CA PRO A 201 -8.32 1.99 2.93
C PRO A 201 -7.40 2.89 3.78
N PRO A 202 -7.17 4.15 3.37
CA PRO A 202 -6.55 5.13 4.26
C PRO A 202 -7.33 5.25 5.58
N TYR A 203 -6.62 5.15 6.70
CA TYR A 203 -7.23 5.13 8.03
C TYR A 203 -7.75 6.50 8.45
N LYS A 204 -8.85 6.47 9.22
CA LYS A 204 -9.36 7.68 9.89
C LYS A 204 -8.27 8.19 10.86
N PRO A 205 -7.88 9.48 10.80
CA PRO A 205 -6.82 10.01 11.65
C PRO A 205 -7.13 9.83 13.14
N LEU A 206 -6.16 9.29 13.89
CA LEU A 206 -6.31 9.05 15.34
C LEU A 206 -6.17 10.33 16.21
N SER A 207 -6.01 11.52 15.63
CA SER A 207 -6.06 12.77 16.40
C SER A 207 -6.37 13.98 15.51
N LYS A 208 -6.96 15.02 16.11
CA LYS A 208 -7.16 16.35 15.48
C LYS A 208 -5.84 17.04 15.09
N THR A 209 -4.70 16.63 15.66
CA THR A 209 -3.38 17.15 15.30
C THR A 209 -2.68 16.33 14.21
N ALA A 210 -3.09 15.07 14.02
CA ALA A 210 -2.66 14.25 12.89
C ALA A 210 -3.25 14.78 11.57
N SER A 211 -4.51 15.23 11.59
CA SER A 211 -5.16 15.91 10.46
C SER A 211 -4.51 17.26 10.13
N PHE A 212 -3.98 17.99 11.12
CA PHE A 212 -3.32 19.30 10.89
C PHE A 212 -2.03 19.23 10.06
N ASN A 213 -1.39 18.05 9.97
CA ASN A 213 -0.13 17.86 9.23
C ASN A 213 -0.29 17.11 7.89
N SER A 214 -1.52 16.71 7.53
CA SER A 214 -1.84 15.97 6.30
C SER A 214 -2.85 16.74 5.46
N TYR A 215 -2.41 17.86 4.88
CA TYR A 215 -3.14 18.51 3.80
C TYR A 215 -2.98 17.69 2.51
N ASN A 216 -3.58 16.49 2.47
CA ASN A 216 -3.79 15.75 1.24
C ASN A 216 -5.11 16.22 0.62
N PHE A 217 -5.03 16.67 -0.63
CA PHE A 217 -6.18 16.75 -1.52
C PHE A 217 -6.62 15.29 -1.76
N GLU A 218 -7.88 14.95 -1.45
CA GLU A 218 -8.42 13.58 -1.28
C GLU A 218 -8.10 12.88 0.05
N GLU A 219 -8.47 13.50 1.17
CA GLU A 219 -8.60 12.75 2.44
C GLU A 219 -9.73 11.71 2.29
N PHE A 220 -9.47 10.44 2.63
CA PHE A 220 -10.49 9.40 2.67
C PHE A 220 -11.43 9.68 3.84
N SER A 221 -12.40 10.56 3.58
CA SER A 221 -13.30 11.17 4.55
C SER A 221 -14.27 10.17 5.17
N ASP A 222 -15.04 10.61 6.17
CA ASP A 222 -16.10 9.80 6.77
C ASP A 222 -17.15 9.37 5.73
N ALA A 223 -17.45 10.23 4.75
CA ALA A 223 -18.32 9.87 3.63
C ALA A 223 -17.71 8.76 2.74
N GLU A 224 -16.38 8.73 2.57
CA GLU A 224 -15.71 7.66 1.83
C GLU A 224 -15.65 6.34 2.63
N GLN A 225 -15.51 6.43 3.96
CA GLN A 225 -15.63 5.26 4.86
C GLN A 225 -17.05 4.68 4.82
N GLU A 226 -18.08 5.53 4.86
CA GLU A 226 -19.47 5.12 4.71
C GLU A 226 -19.74 4.50 3.34
N ARG A 227 -19.25 5.11 2.27
CA ARG A 227 -19.35 4.56 0.89
C ARG A 227 -18.67 3.19 0.78
N LEU A 228 -17.54 2.99 1.46
CA LEU A 228 -16.87 1.69 1.50
C LEU A 228 -17.67 0.65 2.28
N SER A 229 -18.30 1.03 3.40
CA SER A 229 -19.22 0.13 4.13
C SER A 229 -20.41 -0.30 3.26
N GLU A 230 -21.03 0.64 2.54
CA GLU A 230 -22.11 0.30 1.60
C GLU A 230 -21.62 -0.61 0.46
N PHE A 231 -20.38 -0.42 0.00
CA PHE A 231 -19.77 -1.34 -0.96
C PHE A 231 -19.55 -2.75 -0.38
N CYS A 232 -19.10 -2.86 0.87
CA CYS A 232 -18.98 -4.14 1.58
C CYS A 232 -20.33 -4.84 1.76
N LYS A 233 -21.41 -4.10 2.08
CA LYS A 233 -22.78 -4.63 2.13
C LYS A 233 -23.23 -5.15 0.78
N LYS A 234 -23.00 -4.38 -0.29
CA LYS A 234 -23.29 -4.81 -1.66
C LYS A 234 -22.55 -6.09 -2.06
N LEU A 235 -21.29 -6.26 -1.63
CA LEU A 235 -20.54 -7.50 -1.84
C LEU A 235 -21.13 -8.66 -1.04
N ASN A 236 -21.55 -8.41 0.19
CA ASN A 236 -22.23 -9.38 1.03
C ASN A 236 -23.52 -9.90 0.38
N ASP A 237 -24.36 -8.99 -0.16
CA ASP A 237 -25.61 -9.36 -0.85
C ASP A 237 -25.37 -10.22 -2.11
N LYS A 238 -24.16 -10.17 -2.67
CA LYS A 238 -23.70 -11.01 -3.78
C LYS A 238 -23.02 -12.30 -3.34
N ASN A 239 -23.00 -12.60 -2.04
CA ASN A 239 -22.27 -13.72 -1.45
C ASN A 239 -20.76 -13.72 -1.77
N VAL A 240 -20.15 -12.52 -1.80
CA VAL A 240 -18.71 -12.37 -1.99
C VAL A 240 -18.04 -12.16 -0.64
N SER A 241 -17.05 -13.00 -0.32
CA SER A 241 -16.30 -12.88 0.94
C SER A 241 -15.31 -11.73 0.89
N TRP A 242 -15.18 -11.01 2.00
CA TRP A 242 -14.24 -9.91 2.12
C TRP A 242 -13.68 -9.76 3.53
N LEU A 243 -12.46 -9.24 3.59
CA LEU A 243 -11.76 -8.83 4.81
C LEU A 243 -11.35 -7.36 4.67
N LEU A 244 -11.62 -6.56 5.70
CA LEU A 244 -11.26 -5.15 5.76
C LEU A 244 -10.40 -4.92 7.00
N SER A 245 -9.28 -4.21 6.82
CA SER A 245 -8.48 -3.69 7.94
C SER A 245 -8.69 -2.20 8.11
N ASN A 246 -8.79 -1.73 9.36
CA ASN A 246 -8.89 -0.29 9.66
C ASN A 246 -8.29 0.05 11.02
N SER A 247 -8.08 1.34 11.28
CA SER A 247 -7.70 1.81 12.61
C SER A 247 -8.84 1.64 13.62
N ASP A 248 -8.53 1.22 14.84
CA ASP A 248 -9.52 1.24 15.94
C ASP A 248 -9.58 2.63 16.58
N MET A 249 -10.72 3.31 16.44
CA MET A 249 -10.94 4.63 17.03
C MET A 249 -11.00 4.58 18.56
N LYS A 250 -11.24 3.38 19.15
CA LYS A 250 -11.21 3.16 20.59
C LYS A 250 -9.83 3.34 21.22
N ASN A 251 -8.77 3.37 20.41
CA ASN A 251 -7.43 3.75 20.88
C ASN A 251 -7.32 5.21 21.34
N ILE A 252 -8.27 6.07 20.94
CA ILE A 252 -8.30 7.50 21.27
C ILE A 252 -9.38 7.77 22.31
N ASP A 253 -10.55 7.22 22.05
CA ASP A 253 -11.76 7.42 22.82
C ASP A 253 -12.49 6.09 22.90
N ILE A 254 -12.43 5.45 24.07
CA ILE A 254 -12.96 4.10 24.31
C ILE A 254 -14.46 3.99 24.02
N GLU A 255 -15.19 5.10 24.13
CA GLU A 255 -16.63 5.18 23.86
C GLU A 255 -16.94 5.38 22.37
N ASN A 256 -15.93 5.55 21.52
CA ASN A 256 -16.13 5.74 20.09
C ASN A 256 -16.64 4.44 19.43
N GLN A 257 -17.89 4.46 18.97
CA GLN A 257 -18.53 3.35 18.27
C GLN A 257 -18.64 3.57 16.75
N TYR A 258 -17.86 4.48 16.15
CA TYR A 258 -18.05 4.85 14.73
C TYR A 258 -17.98 3.63 13.80
N PHE A 259 -16.88 2.88 13.86
CA PHE A 259 -16.72 1.67 13.03
C PHE A 259 -17.58 0.50 13.52
N ASP A 260 -17.82 0.37 14.83
CA ASP A 260 -18.73 -0.66 15.37
C ASP A 260 -20.16 -0.49 14.84
N ASN A 261 -20.66 0.75 14.77
CA ASN A 261 -21.97 1.06 14.22
C ASN A 261 -22.00 0.89 12.69
N LEU A 262 -20.95 1.32 12.02
CA LEU A 262 -20.87 1.30 10.55
C LEU A 262 -20.85 -0.14 10.00
N TYR A 263 -20.28 -1.08 10.76
CA TYR A 263 -20.13 -2.50 10.38
C TYR A 263 -20.85 -3.45 11.36
N LYS A 264 -21.89 -2.99 12.06
CA LYS A 264 -22.60 -3.73 13.11
C LYS A 264 -23.16 -5.10 12.69
N ASP A 265 -23.41 -5.28 11.40
CA ASP A 265 -23.98 -6.50 10.81
C ASP A 265 -22.89 -7.52 10.40
N PHE A 266 -21.61 -7.22 10.70
CA PHE A 266 -20.45 -8.02 10.33
C PHE A 266 -19.60 -8.38 11.55
N ASN A 267 -18.69 -9.34 11.36
CA ASN A 267 -17.78 -9.78 12.41
C ASN A 267 -16.64 -8.76 12.55
N ILE A 268 -16.55 -8.11 13.71
CA ILE A 268 -15.51 -7.13 14.03
C ILE A 268 -14.55 -7.74 15.07
N GLU A 269 -13.31 -7.96 14.66
CA GLU A 269 -12.21 -8.44 15.50
C GLU A 269 -11.21 -7.32 15.76
N ARG A 270 -10.73 -7.21 17.00
CA ARG A 270 -9.70 -6.26 17.42
C ARG A 270 -8.40 -7.00 17.65
N VAL A 271 -7.40 -6.72 16.82
CA VAL A 271 -6.08 -7.36 16.89
C VAL A 271 -5.04 -6.38 17.41
N LEU A 272 -4.10 -6.87 18.21
CA LEU A 272 -3.04 -6.03 18.77
C LEU A 272 -1.99 -5.68 17.71
N ALA A 273 -1.73 -4.39 17.53
CA ALA A 273 -0.67 -3.87 16.67
C ALA A 273 0.41 -3.16 17.51
N LYS A 274 1.68 -3.47 17.23
CA LYS A 274 2.83 -2.83 17.91
C LYS A 274 3.24 -1.55 17.17
N ARG A 275 3.01 -0.36 17.73
CA ARG A 275 3.63 0.87 17.19
C ARG A 275 5.10 0.98 17.57
N SER A 276 5.98 0.85 16.59
CA SER A 276 7.43 1.08 16.75
C SER A 276 7.82 2.57 16.75
N ILE A 277 6.86 3.49 16.62
CA ILE A 277 7.13 4.93 16.40
C ILE A 277 6.49 5.74 17.52
N ASN A 278 7.16 5.80 18.68
CA ASN A 278 6.92 6.85 19.66
C ASN A 278 8.22 7.13 20.42
N SER A 279 8.65 8.40 20.47
CA SER A 279 9.92 8.83 21.06
C SER A 279 9.93 8.79 22.59
N LYS A 280 8.77 8.61 23.24
CA LYS A 280 8.63 8.45 24.70
C LYS A 280 8.31 7.00 25.05
N GLY A 281 9.19 6.36 25.82
CA GLY A 281 9.08 4.95 26.21
C GLY A 281 7.84 4.60 27.04
N THR A 282 7.25 5.58 27.74
CA THR A 282 6.08 5.43 28.61
C THR A 282 4.74 5.52 27.89
N ALA A 283 4.70 5.94 26.63
CA ALA A 283 3.50 5.99 25.78
C ALA A 283 3.40 4.79 24.81
N ARG A 284 4.20 3.74 25.05
CA ARG A 284 4.13 2.47 24.29
C ARG A 284 3.00 1.60 24.83
N GLY A 285 1.75 1.99 24.55
CA GLY A 285 0.60 1.10 24.68
C GLY A 285 0.47 0.21 23.45
N SER A 286 -0.05 -1.01 23.63
CA SER A 286 -0.53 -1.81 22.50
C SER A 286 -1.77 -1.10 21.93
N ILE A 287 -1.70 -0.66 20.68
CA ILE A 287 -2.90 -0.19 19.98
C ILE A 287 -3.63 -1.39 19.39
N THR A 288 -4.93 -1.27 19.20
CA THR A 288 -5.72 -2.24 18.43
C THR A 288 -5.92 -1.76 16.99
N GLU A 289 -5.98 -2.69 16.06
CA GLU A 289 -6.50 -2.47 14.71
C GLU A 289 -7.72 -3.36 14.50
N LEU A 290 -8.65 -2.90 13.66
CA LEU A 290 -9.89 -3.60 13.35
C LEU A 290 -9.65 -4.51 12.15
N LEU A 291 -10.11 -5.75 12.27
CA LEU A 291 -10.36 -6.67 11.17
C LEU A 291 -11.86 -6.92 11.08
N ILE A 292 -12.47 -6.58 9.95
CA ILE A 292 -13.91 -6.67 9.74
C ILE A 292 -14.16 -7.63 8.58
N LYS A 293 -15.07 -8.59 8.75
CA LYS A 293 -15.31 -9.68 7.79
C LYS A 293 -16.77 -10.15 7.79
N ASN A 294 -17.21 -10.72 6.67
CA ASN A 294 -18.59 -11.23 6.51
C ASN A 294 -18.73 -12.77 6.59
N TYR A 295 -17.77 -13.43 7.24
CA TYR A 295 -17.72 -14.88 7.44
C TYR A 295 -17.19 -15.22 8.84
#